data_AF-A0A3E0W8B6-F1
#
_entry.id   AF-A0A3E0W8B6-F1
#
_cell.length_a   1.000
_cell.length_b   1.000
_cell.length_c   1.000
_cell.angle_alpha   90.00
_cell.angle_beta   90.00
_cell.angle_gamma   90.00
#
_symmetry.space_group_name_H-M   'P 1'
#
loop_
_entity.id
_entity.type
_entity.pdbx_description
1 polymer ?
#
loop_
_entity_poly.entity_id
_entity_poly.type
_entity_poly.pdbx_seq_one_letter_code
_entity_poly.pdbx_strand_id
1 'polypeptide(L)'
;MTNPGSDRPPDLDPTKVTSQPSLTTSTGRIWLVVGGLFALIAAVMLFALMSFAPHGLAAVALVIVVLLYVAMVITQLLTRRGRPRLGILAALMILMALVALGSVLVLAASQTTT
;
A
#
# COMPACT_ATOMS: atom_id res chain seq x y z
N MET A 1 -10.71 -13.70 -56.05
CA MET A 1 -11.44 -14.20 -54.86
C MET A 1 -11.30 -13.16 -53.77
N THR A 2 -12.27 -12.27 -53.66
CA THR A 2 -12.33 -11.22 -52.63
C THR A 2 -12.82 -11.86 -51.35
N ASN A 3 -12.06 -11.76 -50.26
CA ASN A 3 -12.40 -12.36 -48.97
C ASN A 3 -13.65 -11.63 -48.39
N PRO A 4 -14.83 -12.27 -48.31
CA PRO A 4 -16.07 -11.61 -47.93
C PRO A 4 -16.20 -11.33 -46.41
N GLY A 5 -15.09 -11.39 -45.66
CA GLY A 5 -15.06 -11.24 -44.21
C GLY A 5 -14.42 -9.96 -43.68
N SER A 6 -13.94 -9.04 -44.52
CA SER A 6 -13.15 -7.88 -44.09
C SER A 6 -13.96 -6.65 -43.67
N ASP A 7 -15.29 -6.72 -43.64
CA ASP A 7 -16.18 -5.58 -43.33
C ASP A 7 -16.52 -5.43 -41.83
N ARG A 8 -15.86 -6.16 -40.94
CA ARG A 8 -15.96 -5.83 -39.51
C ARG A 8 -15.25 -4.49 -39.31
N PRO A 9 -15.83 -3.54 -38.53
CA PRO A 9 -15.09 -2.37 -38.09
C PRO A 9 -13.73 -2.81 -37.52
N PRO A 10 -12.71 -1.94 -37.40
CA PRO A 10 -11.56 -2.18 -36.53
C PRO A 10 -12.03 -2.24 -35.06
N ASP A 11 -12.89 -3.21 -34.77
CA ASP A 11 -13.57 -3.51 -33.54
C ASP A 11 -12.57 -4.30 -32.71
N LEU A 12 -12.00 -3.59 -31.73
CA LEU A 12 -11.71 -4.09 -30.39
C LEU A 12 -11.60 -5.62 -30.33
N ASP A 13 -10.48 -6.16 -30.81
CA ASP A 13 -10.15 -7.57 -30.64
C ASP A 13 -10.33 -7.92 -29.14
N PRO A 14 -11.30 -8.77 -28.77
CA PRO A 14 -11.59 -9.10 -27.38
C PRO A 14 -10.45 -9.87 -26.71
N THR A 15 -9.56 -10.47 -27.51
CA THR A 15 -8.38 -11.20 -27.03
C THR A 15 -7.17 -10.28 -26.83
N LYS A 16 -7.25 -9.02 -27.27
CA LYS A 16 -6.22 -8.01 -27.01
C LYS A 16 -6.20 -7.64 -25.53
N VAL A 17 -5.05 -7.83 -24.89
CA VAL A 17 -4.81 -7.57 -23.45
C VAL A 17 -5.25 -6.17 -23.01
N THR A 18 -5.09 -5.15 -23.86
CA THR A 18 -5.50 -3.77 -23.57
C THR A 18 -7.00 -3.52 -23.67
N SER A 19 -7.74 -4.41 -24.34
CA SER A 19 -9.20 -4.34 -24.49
C SER A 19 -9.93 -5.04 -23.34
N GLN A 20 -9.21 -5.74 -22.47
CA GLN A 20 -9.78 -6.48 -21.35
C GLN A 20 -9.98 -5.56 -20.13
N PRO A 21 -11.24 -5.24 -19.73
CA PRO A 21 -11.51 -4.33 -18.62
C PRO A 21 -10.95 -4.85 -17.30
N SER A 22 -10.98 -6.17 -17.10
CA SER A 22 -10.44 -6.83 -15.91
C SER A 22 -8.93 -6.63 -15.71
N LEU A 23 -8.16 -6.47 -16.80
CA LEU A 23 -6.71 -6.22 -16.76
C LEU A 23 -6.35 -4.74 -16.75
N THR A 24 -7.26 -3.87 -17.18
CA THR A 24 -7.01 -2.43 -17.29
C THR A 24 -7.59 -1.63 -16.12
N THR A 25 -8.56 -2.17 -15.38
CA THR A 25 -9.15 -1.50 -14.23
C THR A 25 -8.67 -2.08 -12.91
N SER A 26 -7.47 -1.67 -12.47
CA SER A 26 -7.09 -1.85 -11.06
C SER A 26 -7.80 -0.79 -10.22
N THR A 27 -8.86 -1.20 -9.52
CA THR A 27 -9.50 -0.35 -8.52
C THR A 27 -8.54 -0.26 -7.35
N GLY A 28 -7.76 0.83 -7.24
CA GLY A 28 -6.74 1.01 -6.20
C GLY A 28 -7.23 0.88 -4.74
N ARG A 29 -8.50 0.53 -4.49
CA ARG A 29 -9.02 0.07 -3.20
C ARG A 29 -8.22 -1.09 -2.61
N ILE A 30 -7.67 -1.99 -3.44
CA ILE A 30 -6.89 -3.12 -2.93
C ILE A 30 -5.66 -2.65 -2.13
N TRP A 31 -5.07 -1.51 -2.51
CA TRP A 31 -3.98 -0.88 -1.77
C TRP A 31 -4.39 -0.39 -0.38
N LEU A 32 -5.62 0.10 -0.21
CA LEU A 32 -6.12 0.47 1.11
C LEU A 32 -6.33 -0.76 1.99
N VAL A 33 -6.86 -1.84 1.42
CA VAL A 33 -7.09 -3.08 2.18
C VAL A 33 -5.77 -3.66 2.65
N VAL A 34 -4.80 -3.80 1.75
CA VAL A 34 -3.47 -4.34 2.07
C VAL A 34 -2.70 -3.40 3.00
N GLY A 35 -2.68 -2.10 2.70
CA GLY A 35 -2.01 -1.10 3.55
C GLY A 35 -2.63 -0.97 4.94
N GLY A 36 -3.96 -1.10 5.04
CA GLY A 36 -4.68 -1.08 6.31
C GLY A 36 -4.46 -2.33 7.13
N LEU A 37 -4.45 -3.50 6.49
CA LEU A 37 -4.07 -4.75 7.15
C LEU A 37 -2.63 -4.69 7.67
N PHE A 38 -1.70 -4.17 6.86
CA PHE A 38 -0.31 -3.97 7.28
C PHE A 38 -0.20 -3.01 8.48
N ALA A 39 -0.84 -1.85 8.40
CA ALA A 39 -0.85 -0.86 9.48
C ALA A 39 -1.45 -1.43 10.76
N LEU A 40 -2.53 -2.23 10.67
CA LEU A 40 -3.15 -2.89 11.81
C LEU A 40 -2.18 -3.88 12.47
N ILE A 41 -1.54 -4.75 11.68
CA ILE A 41 -0.57 -5.73 12.18
C ILE A 41 0.61 -5.00 12.86
N ALA A 42 1.16 -3.98 12.21
CA ALA A 42 2.23 -3.16 12.77
C ALA A 42 1.81 -2.46 14.07
N ALA A 43 0.59 -1.91 14.13
CA ALA A 43 0.07 -1.25 15.31
C ALA A 43 -0.11 -2.21 16.49
N VAL A 44 -0.70 -3.39 16.26
CA VAL A 44 -0.87 -4.42 17.30
C VAL A 44 0.49 -4.87 17.82
N MET A 45 1.46 -5.07 16.92
CA MET A 45 2.81 -5.47 17.30
C MET A 45 3.51 -4.40 18.14
N LEU A 46 3.49 -3.13 17.68
CA LEU A 46 4.07 -2.00 18.43
C LEU A 46 3.38 -1.78 19.78
N PHE A 47 2.08 -2.01 19.85
CA PHE A 47 1.33 -1.96 21.10
C PHE A 47 1.81 -3.03 22.09
N ALA A 48 2.02 -4.26 21.63
CA ALA A 48 2.58 -5.33 22.47
C ALA A 48 4.01 -5.01 22.95
N LEU A 49 4.77 -4.25 22.16
CA LEU A 49 6.14 -3.85 22.46
C LEU A 49 6.24 -2.63 23.42
N MET A 50 5.13 -1.99 23.81
CA MET A 50 5.16 -0.81 24.69
C MET A 50 5.73 -1.07 26.10
N SER A 51 5.72 -2.32 26.55
CA SER A 51 6.23 -2.68 27.89
C SER A 51 7.76 -2.78 27.96
N PHE A 52 8.46 -2.69 26.82
CA PHE A 52 9.91 -2.82 26.75
C PHE A 52 10.60 -1.45 26.72
N ALA A 53 11.72 -1.34 27.44
CA ALA A 53 12.55 -0.12 27.42
C ALA A 53 13.33 -0.01 26.09
N PRO A 54 13.56 1.19 25.53
CA PRO A 54 13.23 2.51 26.04
C PRO A 54 11.74 2.88 25.95
N HIS A 55 11.23 3.37 27.07
CA HIS A 55 9.85 3.84 27.19
C HIS A 55 9.59 5.00 26.22
N GLY A 56 8.52 4.89 25.43
CA GLY A 56 8.06 5.94 24.51
C GLY A 56 8.43 5.73 23.04
N LEU A 57 9.48 4.95 22.71
CA LEU A 57 9.85 4.72 21.30
C LEU A 57 8.74 3.99 20.54
N ALA A 58 8.19 2.92 21.13
CA ALA A 58 7.07 2.18 20.55
C ALA A 58 5.81 3.05 20.38
N ALA A 59 5.55 3.96 21.32
CA ALA A 59 4.41 4.87 21.25
C ALA A 59 4.57 5.90 20.12
N VAL A 60 5.77 6.49 19.96
CA VAL A 60 6.05 7.41 18.86
C VAL A 60 5.94 6.70 17.50
N ALA A 61 6.52 5.50 17.39
CA ALA A 61 6.42 4.69 16.17
C ALA A 61 4.96 4.36 15.82
N LEU A 62 4.14 4.02 16.81
CA LEU A 62 2.72 3.75 16.63
C LEU A 62 1.98 4.97 16.07
N VAL A 63 2.21 6.16 16.66
CA VAL A 63 1.60 7.41 16.18
C VAL A 63 2.00 7.70 14.73
N ILE A 64 3.28 7.51 14.38
CA ILE A 64 3.77 7.72 13.01
C ILE A 64 3.10 6.76 12.03
N VAL A 65 2.99 5.46 12.36
CA VAL A 65 2.32 4.47 11.49
C VAL A 65 0.86 4.85 11.26
N VAL A 66 0.15 5.27 12.30
CA VAL A 66 -1.24 5.73 12.18
C VAL A 66 -1.34 6.95 11.27
N LEU A 67 -0.47 7.95 11.46
CA LEU A 67 -0.46 9.16 10.62
C LEU A 67 -0.16 8.85 9.14
N LEU A 68 0.78 7.93 8.87
CA LEU A 68 1.11 7.50 7.52
C LEU A 68 -0.07 6.77 6.86
N TYR A 69 -0.78 5.93 7.61
CA TYR A 69 -1.98 5.28 7.08
C TYR A 69 -3.10 6.29 6.80
N VAL A 70 -3.30 7.27 7.68
CA VAL A 70 -4.26 8.36 7.43
C VAL A 70 -3.87 9.15 6.17
N ALA A 71 -2.59 9.46 5.99
CA ALA A 71 -2.09 10.12 4.77
C ALA A 71 -2.35 9.26 3.51
N MET A 72 -2.27 7.94 3.62
CA MET A 72 -2.59 7.00 2.54
C MET A 72 -4.07 7.05 2.17
N VAL A 73 -4.96 7.09 3.17
CA VAL A 73 -6.41 7.24 2.98
C VAL A 73 -6.73 8.60 2.34
N ILE A 74 -6.16 9.69 2.85
CA ILE A 74 -6.38 11.04 2.29
C ILE A 74 -5.92 11.10 0.84
N THR A 75 -4.69 10.65 0.56
CA THR A 75 -4.14 10.60 -0.80
C THR A 75 -5.06 9.83 -1.74
N GLN A 76 -5.59 8.70 -1.28
CA GLN A 76 -6.48 7.85 -2.07
C GLN A 76 -7.80 8.53 -2.45
N LEU A 77 -8.33 9.37 -1.54
CA LEU A 77 -9.57 10.12 -1.72
C LEU A 77 -9.37 11.37 -2.59
N LEU A 78 -8.24 12.06 -2.46
CA LEU A 78 -7.94 13.30 -3.20
C LEU A 78 -7.36 13.07 -4.61
N THR A 79 -6.63 11.97 -4.82
CA THR A 79 -5.95 11.72 -6.11
C THR A 79 -6.94 11.19 -7.15
N ARG A 80 -7.16 11.94 -8.23
CA ARG A 80 -7.95 11.49 -9.41
C ARG A 80 -7.38 10.19 -9.99
N ARG A 81 -8.27 9.34 -10.54
CA ARG A 81 -7.94 8.03 -11.14
C ARG A 81 -6.79 8.17 -12.16
N GLY A 82 -5.60 7.68 -11.81
CA GLY A 82 -4.42 7.73 -12.68
C GLY A 82 -3.23 6.95 -12.13
N ARG A 83 -2.22 6.72 -13.00
CA ARG A 83 -0.95 6.04 -12.70
C ARG A 83 -0.16 6.60 -11.50
N PRO A 84 -0.10 7.93 -11.22
CA PRO A 84 0.67 8.43 -10.06
C PRO A 84 0.11 7.98 -8.71
N ARG A 85 -1.18 7.65 -8.65
CA ARG A 85 -1.84 7.18 -7.43
C ARG A 85 -1.24 5.89 -6.88
N LEU A 86 -0.85 4.96 -7.76
CA LEU A 86 -0.23 3.69 -7.35
C LEU A 86 1.17 3.92 -6.76
N GLY A 87 1.94 4.85 -7.33
CA GLY A 87 3.27 5.20 -6.84
C GLY A 87 3.27 5.80 -5.44
N ILE A 88 2.33 6.73 -5.17
CA ILE A 88 2.25 7.38 -3.85
C ILE A 88 1.78 6.39 -2.77
N LEU A 89 0.82 5.52 -3.08
CA LEU A 89 0.38 4.47 -2.15
C LEU A 89 1.50 3.47 -1.84
N ALA A 90 2.30 3.10 -2.85
CA ALA A 90 3.47 2.25 -2.67
C ALA A 90 4.52 2.91 -1.77
N ALA A 91 4.83 4.18 -2.01
CA ALA A 91 5.77 4.93 -1.18
C ALA A 91 5.30 5.03 0.29
N LEU A 92 4.01 5.28 0.54
CA LEU A 92 3.46 5.32 1.89
C LEU A 92 3.50 3.95 2.58
N MET A 93 3.24 2.86 1.85
CA MET A 93 3.39 1.50 2.38
C MET A 93 4.84 1.20 2.77
N ILE A 94 5.79 1.54 1.89
CA ILE A 94 7.22 1.34 2.17
C ILE A 94 7.63 2.16 3.39
N LEU A 95 7.17 3.41 3.50
CA LEU A 95 7.50 4.27 4.63
C LEU A 95 6.94 3.72 5.95
N MET A 96 5.68 3.23 5.96
CA MET A 96 5.13 2.53 7.12
C MET A 96 5.96 1.31 7.51
N ALA A 97 6.41 0.52 6.53
CA ALA A 97 7.22 -0.66 6.76
C ALA A 97 8.60 -0.31 7.36
N LEU A 98 9.24 0.75 6.87
CA LEU A 98 10.52 1.23 7.40
C LEU A 98 10.39 1.71 8.84
N VAL A 99 9.32 2.43 9.18
CA VAL A 99 9.08 2.90 10.55
C VAL A 99 8.81 1.73 11.50
N ALA A 100 7.92 0.81 11.12
CA ALA A 100 7.58 -0.35 11.93
C ALA A 100 8.80 -1.26 12.13
N LEU A 101 9.52 -1.59 11.06
CA LEU A 101 10.70 -2.45 11.15
C LEU A 101 11.84 -1.77 11.89
N GLY A 102 12.12 -0.50 11.59
CA GLY A 102 13.19 0.26 12.23
C GLY A 102 12.99 0.38 13.75
N SER A 103 11.78 0.68 14.20
CA SER A 103 11.48 0.75 15.64
C SER A 103 11.65 -0.59 16.36
N VAL A 104 11.24 -1.69 15.73
CA VAL A 104 11.44 -3.04 16.28
C VAL A 104 12.93 -3.39 16.36
N LEU A 105 13.71 -3.08 15.33
CA LEU A 105 15.15 -3.34 15.32
C LEU A 105 15.88 -2.53 16.39
N VAL A 106 15.53 -1.25 16.56
CA VAL A 106 16.11 -0.40 17.62
C VAL A 106 15.75 -0.94 19.00
N LEU A 107 14.49 -1.36 19.20
CA LEU A 107 14.06 -1.92 20.48
C LEU A 107 14.79 -3.23 20.79
N ALA A 108 14.93 -4.12 19.79
CA ALA A 108 15.66 -5.37 19.91
C ALA A 108 17.15 -5.14 20.24
N ALA A 109 17.81 -4.22 19.54
CA ALA A 109 19.21 -3.86 19.81
C ALA A 109 19.38 -3.27 21.22
N SER A 110 18.41 -2.48 21.69
CA SER A 110 18.42 -1.91 23.04
C SER A 110 18.36 -2.99 24.12
N GLN A 111 17.55 -4.05 23.94
CA GLN A 111 17.51 -5.17 24.88
C GLN A 111 18.83 -5.93 24.94
N THR A 112 19.52 -6.11 23.81
CA THR A 112 20.79 -6.86 23.78
C THR A 112 21.94 -6.16 24.50
N THR A 113 21.83 -4.85 24.75
CA THR A 113 22.88 -4.06 25.41
C THR A 113 22.66 -3.94 26.92
N THR A 114 21.51 -4.43 27.44
CA THR A 114 21.15 -4.37 28.86
C THR A 114 21.39 -5.72 29.52
#